data_AF-A0A5C2CYT0-F1
#
_entry.id   AF-A0A5C2CYT0-F1
#
_cell.length_a   1.000
_cell.length_b   1.000
_cell.length_c   1.000
_cell.angle_alpha   90.00
_cell.angle_beta   90.00
_cell.angle_gamma   90.00
#
_symmetry.space_group_name_H-M   'P 1'
#
loop_
_entity.id
_entity.type
_entity.pdbx_description
1 polymer ?
#
loop_
_entity_poly.entity_id
_entity_poly.type
_entity_poly.pdbx_seq_one_letter_code
_entity_poly.pdbx_strand_id
1 'polypeptide(L)'
;MAGQRNEALDSLSQQLQSEDFRRSFSSDASGALKTAGVDASQIPSNVLEALSGLSYEELSTLASVQQKVRTLAADGTGCNFF
;
A
#
# COMPACT_ATOMS: atom_id res chain seq x y z
N MET A 1 11.22 2.65 18.05
CA MET A 1 10.02 1.97 17.51
C MET A 1 9.47 2.62 16.22
N ALA A 2 10.27 3.39 15.46
CA ALA A 2 9.84 3.96 14.17
C ALA A 2 10.13 3.04 12.97
N GLY A 3 11.16 2.17 13.07
CA GLY A 3 11.56 1.27 11.98
C GLY A 3 10.48 0.25 11.58
N GLN A 4 9.89 -0.44 12.55
CA GLN A 4 8.86 -1.47 12.29
C GLN A 4 7.59 -0.92 11.64
N ARG A 5 7.20 0.33 11.94
CA ARG A 5 6.05 1.00 11.33
C ARG A 5 6.28 1.26 9.83
N ASN A 6 7.50 1.65 9.47
CA ASN A 6 7.87 1.84 8.07
C ASN A 6 7.90 0.51 7.30
N GLU A 7 8.32 -0.58 7.93
CA GLU A 7 8.36 -1.90 7.30
C GLU A 7 6.96 -2.46 6.99
N ALA A 8 5.99 -2.26 7.89
CA ALA A 8 4.60 -2.68 7.65
C ALA A 8 3.94 -1.88 6.52
N LEU A 9 4.20 -0.56 6.45
CA LEU A 9 3.70 0.30 5.37
C LEU A 9 4.36 0.00 4.02
N ASP A 10 5.67 -0.29 4.01
CA ASP A 10 6.36 -0.71 2.78
C ASP A 10 5.87 -2.09 2.33
N SER A 11 5.70 -3.03 3.25
CA SER A 11 5.12 -4.35 2.96
C SER A 11 3.71 -4.22 2.37
N LEU A 12 2.83 -3.42 2.99
CA LEU A 12 1.50 -3.16 2.44
C LEU A 12 1.57 -2.54 1.04
N SER A 13 2.46 -1.57 0.85
CA SER A 13 2.69 -0.93 -0.45
C SER A 13 3.11 -1.94 -1.52
N GLN A 14 4.00 -2.88 -1.18
CA GLN A 14 4.42 -3.94 -2.10
C GLN A 14 3.27 -4.90 -2.41
N GLN A 15 2.49 -5.29 -1.40
CA GLN A 15 1.33 -6.18 -1.58
C GLN A 15 0.25 -5.54 -2.44
N LEU A 16 0.02 -4.23 -2.30
CA LEU A 16 -0.91 -3.47 -3.14
C LEU A 16 -0.52 -3.47 -4.63
N GLN A 17 0.71 -3.85 -5.00
CA GLN A 17 1.07 -4.05 -6.41
C GLN A 17 0.50 -5.35 -6.99
N SER A 18 0.15 -6.33 -6.16
CA SER A 18 -0.49 -7.57 -6.57
C SER A 18 -1.98 -7.36 -6.84
N GLU A 19 -2.44 -7.81 -8.01
CA GLU A 19 -3.87 -7.77 -8.35
C GLU A 19 -4.71 -8.61 -7.39
N ASP A 20 -4.25 -9.82 -7.08
CA ASP A 20 -4.97 -10.75 -6.20
C ASP A 20 -5.17 -10.16 -4.80
N PHE A 21 -4.10 -9.54 -4.27
CA PHE A 21 -4.16 -8.84 -3.00
C PHE A 21 -5.14 -7.68 -3.04
N ARG A 22 -5.12 -6.82 -4.08
CA ARG A 22 -6.07 -5.70 -4.19
C ARG A 22 -7.51 -6.18 -4.23
N ARG A 23 -7.81 -7.25 -4.97
CA ARG A 23 -9.16 -7.84 -5.02
C ARG A 23 -9.58 -8.35 -3.65
N SER A 24 -8.73 -9.13 -3.00
CA SER A 24 -8.99 -9.65 -1.65
C SER A 24 -9.15 -8.52 -0.64
N PHE A 25 -8.28 -7.51 -0.67
CA PHE A 25 -8.27 -6.36 0.24
C PHE A 25 -9.52 -5.49 0.07
N SER A 26 -9.97 -5.26 -1.16
CA SER A 26 -11.22 -4.51 -1.43
C SER A 26 -12.48 -5.22 -0.94
N SER A 27 -12.44 -6.55 -0.77
CA SER A 27 -13.55 -7.35 -0.25
C SER A 27 -13.45 -7.60 1.26
N ASP A 28 -12.24 -7.84 1.77
CA ASP A 28 -11.92 -8.10 3.16
C ASP A 28 -10.48 -7.67 3.48
N ALA A 29 -10.29 -6.40 3.81
CA ALA A 29 -8.98 -5.83 4.11
C ALA A 29 -8.25 -6.58 5.24
N SER A 30 -8.98 -6.99 6.28
CA SER A 30 -8.40 -7.69 7.44
C SER A 30 -7.88 -9.08 7.09
N GLY A 31 -8.64 -9.87 6.33
CA GLY A 31 -8.20 -11.19 5.88
C GLY A 31 -7.09 -11.12 4.83
N ALA A 32 -7.12 -10.12 3.94
CA ALA A 32 -6.05 -9.89 2.98
C ALA A 32 -4.71 -9.58 3.67
N LEU A 33 -4.72 -8.67 4.66
CA LEU A 33 -3.53 -8.33 5.46
C LEU A 33 -2.98 -9.55 6.21
N LYS A 34 -3.87 -10.33 6.83
CA LYS A 34 -3.49 -11.55 7.54
C LYS A 34 -2.86 -12.59 6.61
N THR A 35 -3.42 -12.77 5.41
CA THR A 35 -2.90 -13.70 4.39
C THR A 35 -1.54 -13.25 3.86
N ALA A 36 -1.35 -11.94 3.72
CA ALA A 36 -0.08 -11.34 3.29
C ALA A 36 0.98 -11.25 4.41
N GLY A 37 0.64 -11.64 5.65
CA GLY A 37 1.55 -11.55 6.80
C GLY A 37 1.85 -10.10 7.24
N VAL A 38 1.00 -9.15 6.85
CA VAL A 38 1.14 -7.74 7.23
C VAL A 38 0.43 -7.51 8.56
N ASP A 39 1.18 -7.06 9.57
CA ASP A 39 0.61 -6.75 10.88
C ASP A 39 -0.17 -5.42 10.84
N ALA A 40 -1.50 -5.51 10.82
CA ALA A 40 -2.39 -4.36 10.76
C ALA A 40 -2.22 -3.41 11.96
N SER A 41 -1.78 -3.91 13.12
CA SER A 41 -1.56 -3.11 14.34
C SER A 41 -0.39 -2.15 14.19
N GLN A 42 0.53 -2.44 13.27
CA GLN A 42 1.66 -1.57 12.94
C GLN A 42 1.28 -0.47 11.94
N ILE A 43 0.12 -0.58 11.29
CA ILE A 43 -0.37 0.41 10.32
C ILE A 43 -1.21 1.46 11.07
N PRO A 44 -1.03 2.76 10.79
CA PRO A 44 -1.90 3.79 11.34
C PRO A 44 -3.36 3.48 11.03
N SER A 45 -4.24 3.48 12.04
CA SER A 45 -5.66 3.14 11.89
C SER A 45 -6.35 3.98 10.81
N ASN A 46 -6.02 5.27 10.75
CA ASN A 46 -6.53 6.20 9.75
C ASN A 46 -6.09 5.86 8.31
N VAL A 47 -4.89 5.30 8.13
CA VAL A 47 -4.42 4.85 6.81
C VAL A 47 -5.14 3.57 6.41
N LEU A 48 -5.29 2.63 7.35
CA LEU A 48 -5.99 1.38 7.11
C LEU A 48 -7.46 1.63 6.75
N GLU A 49 -8.15 2.50 7.50
CA GLU A 49 -9.52 2.91 7.22
C GLU A 49 -9.64 3.55 5.84
N ALA A 50 -8.77 4.52 5.53
CA ALA A 50 -8.78 5.19 4.23
C ALA A 50 -8.60 4.21 3.07
N LEU A 51 -7.68 3.24 3.19
CA LEU A 51 -7.43 2.24 2.15
C LEU A 51 -8.55 1.20 2.07
N SER A 52 -9.11 0.78 3.20
CA SER A 52 -10.20 -0.20 3.25
C SER A 52 -11.52 0.33 2.66
N GLY A 53 -11.69 1.65 2.63
CA GLY A 53 -12.83 2.31 1.99
C GLY A 53 -12.71 2.43 0.47
N LEU A 54 -11.57 2.07 -0.12
CA LEU A 54 -11.35 2.19 -1.56
C LEU A 54 -11.84 0.95 -2.31
N SER A 55 -12.43 1.19 -3.48
CA SER A 55 -12.72 0.13 -4.43
C SER A 55 -11.44 -0.46 -5.04
N TYR A 56 -11.58 -1.64 -5.65
CA TYR A 56 -10.49 -2.26 -6.41
C TYR A 56 -9.90 -1.33 -7.47
N GLU A 57 -10.72 -0.57 -8.19
CA GLU A 57 -10.28 0.34 -9.26
C GLU A 57 -9.47 1.52 -8.69
N GLU A 58 -9.89 2.05 -7.53
CA GLU A 58 -9.15 3.10 -6.83
C GLU A 58 -7.81 2.58 -6.28
N LEU A 59 -7.80 1.38 -5.69
CA LEU A 59 -6.57 0.72 -5.24
C LEU A 59 -5.61 0.43 -6.40
N SER A 60 -6.14 0.00 -7.55
CA SER A 60 -5.36 -0.24 -8.77
C SER A 60 -4.75 1.05 -9.32
N THR A 61 -5.52 2.14 -9.28
CA THR A 61 -5.05 3.48 -9.63
C THR A 61 -3.93 3.93 -8.70
N LEU A 62 -4.10 3.77 -7.38
CA LEU A 62 -3.08 4.08 -6.38
C LEU A 62 -1.78 3.29 -6.61
N ALA A 63 -1.88 1.99 -6.87
CA ALA A 63 -0.71 1.15 -7.19
C ALA A 63 0.01 1.62 -8.45
N SER A 64 -0.75 2.01 -9.49
CA SER A 64 -0.21 2.54 -10.75
C SER A 64 0.50 3.88 -10.55
N VAL A 65 -0.10 4.80 -9.77
CA VAL A 65 0.52 6.08 -9.41
C VAL A 65 1.80 5.86 -8.62
N GLN A 66 1.78 4.98 -7.61
CA GLN A 66 2.96 4.65 -6.82
C GLN A 66 4.10 4.10 -7.68
N GLN A 67 3.78 3.19 -8.60
CA GLN A 67 4.77 2.64 -9.54
C GLN A 67 5.34 3.74 -10.43
N LYS A 68 4.49 4.62 -10.97
CA LYS A 68 4.92 5.74 -11.81
C LYS A 68 5.81 6.74 -11.06
N VAL A 69 5.47 7.06 -9.81
CA VAL A 69 6.30 7.92 -8.94
C VAL A 69 7.65 7.28 -8.65
N ARG A 70 7.69 5.97 -8.35
CA ARG A 70 8.95 5.23 -8.15
C ARG A 70 9.81 5.23 -9.41
N THR A 71 9.22 4.99 -10.58
CA THR A 71 9.94 5.06 -11.86
C THR A 71 10.51 6.46 -12.10
N LEU A 72 9.71 7.52 -11.91
CA LEU A 72 10.17 8.90 -12.09
C LEU A 72 11.30 9.28 -11.12
N ALA A 73 11.23 8.82 -9.86
CA ALA A 73 12.27 9.04 -8.87
C ALA A 73 13.57 8.28 -9.19
N ALA A 74 13.47 7.08 -9.78
CA ALA A 74 14.60 6.26 -10.19
C ALA A 74 15.29 6.78 -11.47
N ASP A 75 14.54 7.38 -12.40
CA ASP A 75 15.04 7.93 -13.68
C ASP A 75 15.80 9.27 -13.55
N GLY A 76 16.10 9.73 -12.33
CA GLY A 76 16.99 10.87 -12.11
C GLY A 76 16.42 12.23 -12.54
N THR A 77 15.13 12.33 -12.89
CA THR A 77 14.45 13.63 -12.96
C THR A 77 13.92 13.94 -11.57
N GLY A 78 14.82 14.43 -10.71
CA GLY A 78 14.55 14.76 -9.32
C GLY A 78 13.36 15.72 -9.18
N CYS A 79 12.18 15.18 -8.91
CA CYS A 79 11.14 15.92 -8.24
C CYS A 79 11.37 15.76 -6.74
N ASN A 80 12.15 16.69 -6.17
CA ASN A 80 12.22 16.92 -4.73
C ASN A 80 10.79 17.17 -4.20
N PHE A 81 10.22 16.18 -3.53
CA PHE A 81 9.06 16.36 -2.66
C PHE A 81 9.35 15.73 -1.30
N PHE A 82 10.43 16.14 -0.65
CA PHE A 82 10.61 16.19 0.80
C PHE A 82 11.60 17.31 1.15
#